data_AF-A0AAD9U366-F1
#
_entry.id   AF-A0AAD9U366-F1
#
_cell.length_a   1.000
_cell.length_b   1.000
_cell.length_c   1.000
_cell.angle_alpha   90.00
_cell.angle_beta   90.00
_cell.angle_gamma   90.00
#
_symmetry.space_group_name_H-M   'P 1'
#
loop_
_entity.id
_entity.type
_entity.pdbx_description
1 polymer ?
#
loop_
_entity_poly.entity_id
_entity_poly.type
_entity_poly.pdbx_seq_one_letter_code
_entity_poly.pdbx_strand_id
1 'polypeptide(L)'
;MIVLSCNVRGLGKGEKKCVVRSLVEFYKPTIVFLQETKLSNYDDRVIKAIGGSALNRGIGVDAEGALGGLLSLWNEDQFKVSDCISNSRCLILIGELLSMKAVAAFCNVYVASVEGEGRKLWDFLINSMNSFSISWCIGGQPK
;
A
#
# COMPACT_ATOMS: atom_id res chain seq x y z
N MET A 1 7.07 12.23 -8.77
CA MET A 1 6.29 11.20 -8.06
C MET A 1 7.25 10.39 -7.22
N ILE A 2 6.96 10.21 -5.93
CA ILE A 2 7.78 9.40 -5.01
C ILE A 2 6.86 8.33 -4.42
N VAL A 3 7.32 7.07 -4.43
CA VAL A 3 6.62 5.94 -3.80
C VAL A 3 7.52 5.40 -2.69
N LEU A 4 6.99 5.27 -1.47
CA LEU A 4 7.69 4.63 -0.37
C LEU A 4 7.07 3.27 -0.08
N SER A 5 7.90 2.27 0.24
CA SER A 5 7.43 0.97 0.71
C SER A 5 8.20 0.57 1.95
N CYS A 6 7.48 0.16 3.01
CA CYS A 6 8.09 -0.18 4.29
C CYS A 6 7.36 -1.32 4.99
N ASN A 7 8.10 -2.38 5.32
CA ASN A 7 7.62 -3.40 6.26
C ASN A 7 7.81 -2.90 7.69
N VAL A 8 6.69 -2.59 8.37
CA VAL A 8 6.68 -1.93 9.69
C VAL A 8 6.63 -2.91 10.86
N ARG A 9 6.33 -4.20 10.61
CA ARG A 9 6.23 -5.27 11.63
C ARG A 9 5.41 -4.87 12.86
N GLY A 10 4.26 -4.26 12.64
CA GLY A 10 3.28 -3.83 13.61
C GLY A 10 3.24 -2.31 13.80
N LEU A 11 2.06 -1.69 13.60
CA LEU A 11 1.80 -0.26 13.78
C LEU A 11 1.08 0.06 15.10
N GLY A 12 0.78 -0.93 15.94
CA GLY A 12 -0.02 -0.74 17.17
C GLY A 12 0.58 0.23 18.20
N LYS A 13 1.90 0.49 18.17
CA LYS A 13 2.56 1.46 19.05
C LYS A 13 2.68 2.83 18.40
N GLY A 14 2.38 3.90 19.15
CA GLY A 14 2.44 5.29 18.67
C GLY A 14 3.80 5.71 18.12
N GLU A 15 4.90 5.20 18.67
CA GLU A 15 6.27 5.52 18.24
C GLU A 15 6.53 5.13 16.78
N LYS A 16 6.09 3.95 16.35
CA LYS A 16 6.27 3.50 14.96
C LYS A 16 5.45 4.33 13.98
N LYS A 17 4.22 4.70 14.36
CA LYS A 17 3.40 5.64 13.58
C LYS A 17 4.13 6.98 13.43
N CYS A 18 4.77 7.48 14.50
CA CYS A 18 5.56 8.70 14.47
C CYS A 18 6.76 8.60 13.51
N VAL A 19 7.52 7.50 13.55
CA VAL A 19 8.65 7.30 12.63
C VAL A 19 8.19 7.28 11.17
N VAL A 20 7.15 6.51 10.86
CA VAL A 20 6.60 6.46 9.49
C VAL A 20 6.11 7.85 9.08
N ARG A 21 5.40 8.56 9.96
CA ARG A 21 4.94 9.92 9.69
C ARG A 21 6.09 10.87 9.41
N SER A 22 7.18 10.82 10.17
CA SER A 22 8.36 11.66 9.93
C SER A 22 8.97 11.40 8.55
N LEU A 23 9.00 10.14 8.09
CA LEU A 23 9.42 9.81 6.72
C LEU A 23 8.45 10.39 5.69
N VAL A 24 7.14 10.31 5.93
CA VAL A 24 6.12 10.89 5.05
C VAL A 24 6.26 12.41 4.97
N GLU A 25 6.45 13.10 6.09
CA GLU A 25 6.62 14.56 6.12
C GLU A 25 7.94 15.01 5.48
N PHE A 26 9.00 14.22 5.62
CA PHE A 26 10.30 14.50 5.02
C PHE A 26 10.31 14.31 3.50
N TYR A 27 9.86 13.15 3.01
CA TYR A 27 9.93 12.81 1.59
C TYR A 27 8.73 13.31 0.77
N LYS A 28 7.60 13.62 1.43
CA LYS A 28 6.32 14.00 0.80
C LYS A 28 5.93 13.07 -0.36
N PRO A 29 5.82 11.76 -0.10
CA PRO A 29 5.52 10.78 -1.14
C PRO A 29 4.13 10.99 -1.75
N THR A 30 3.97 10.56 -2.99
CA THR A 30 2.67 10.45 -3.66
C THR A 30 1.89 9.26 -3.09
N ILE A 31 2.60 8.14 -2.85
CA ILE A 31 2.02 6.87 -2.38
C ILE A 31 2.96 6.23 -1.36
N VAL A 32 2.39 5.63 -0.32
CA VAL A 32 3.10 4.83 0.69
C VAL A 32 2.47 3.46 0.80
N PHE A 33 3.29 2.43 0.76
CA PHE A 33 2.94 1.05 1.02
C PHE A 33 3.51 0.59 2.35
N LEU A 34 2.66 0.11 3.25
CA LEU A 34 3.06 -0.46 4.53
C LEU A 34 2.65 -1.93 4.58
N GLN A 35 3.59 -2.79 5.00
CA GLN A 35 3.37 -4.23 5.18
C GLN A 35 3.55 -4.66 6.63
N GLU A 36 2.91 -5.77 6.99
CA GLU A 36 2.84 -6.28 8.37
C GLU A 36 2.34 -5.22 9.36
N THR A 37 1.26 -4.52 9.03
CA THR A 37 0.70 -3.49 9.91
C THR A 37 0.22 -4.07 11.24
N LYS A 38 -0.20 -5.35 11.26
CA LYS A 38 -0.81 -6.04 12.41
C LYS A 38 -1.97 -5.25 13.03
N LEU A 39 -2.68 -4.49 12.20
CA LEU A 39 -3.88 -3.76 12.58
C LEU A 39 -5.09 -4.45 11.99
N SER A 40 -6.17 -4.49 12.76
CA SER A 40 -7.53 -4.72 12.30
C SER A 40 -8.26 -3.39 12.44
N ASN A 41 -8.78 -2.87 11.33
CA ASN A 41 -9.38 -1.54 11.15
C ASN A 41 -8.39 -0.39 10.83
N TYR A 42 -8.68 0.31 9.73
CA TYR A 42 -7.95 1.48 9.23
C TYR A 42 -8.90 2.67 9.10
N ASP A 43 -9.26 3.26 10.25
CA ASP A 43 -10.09 4.45 10.25
C ASP A 43 -9.32 5.70 9.76
N ASP A 44 -10.06 6.78 9.51
CA ASP A 44 -9.50 8.07 9.10
C ASP A 44 -8.47 8.61 10.10
N ARG A 45 -8.56 8.22 11.38
CA ARG A 45 -7.61 8.64 12.41
C ARG A 45 -6.26 7.98 12.19
N VAL A 46 -6.23 6.68 11.87
CA VAL A 46 -5.00 5.96 11.51
C VAL A 46 -4.38 6.55 10.25
N ILE A 47 -5.20 6.78 9.21
CA ILE A 47 -4.77 7.38 7.95
C ILE A 47 -4.13 8.75 8.20
N LYS A 48 -4.80 9.64 8.95
CA LYS A 48 -4.28 10.98 9.26
C LYS A 48 -3.04 10.95 10.16
N ALA A 49 -2.99 10.02 11.12
CA ALA A 49 -1.84 9.89 12.03
C ALA A 49 -0.56 9.47 11.31
N ILE A 50 -0.66 8.68 10.23
CA ILE A 50 0.49 8.18 9.46
C ILE A 50 0.76 9.08 8.25
N GLY A 51 -0.30 9.49 7.54
CA GLY A 51 -0.24 10.25 6.30
C GLY A 51 0.18 11.71 6.46
N GLY A 52 0.09 12.26 7.68
CA GLY A 52 0.50 13.63 7.98
C GLY A 52 -0.23 14.65 7.09
N SER A 53 0.51 15.62 6.57
CA SER A 53 -0.01 16.61 5.61
C SER A 53 0.12 16.20 4.15
N ALA A 54 0.85 15.12 3.85
CA ALA A 54 1.16 14.72 2.48
C ALA A 54 0.15 13.73 1.89
N LEU A 55 -0.44 12.85 2.71
CA LEU A 55 -1.34 11.78 2.29
C LEU A 55 -2.70 11.95 2.98
N ASN A 56 -3.77 11.90 2.20
CA ASN A 56 -5.12 12.26 2.63
C ASN A 56 -6.16 11.15 2.39
N ARG A 57 -5.74 10.04 1.77
CA ARG A 57 -6.56 8.85 1.55
C ARG A 57 -5.76 7.59 1.85
N GLY A 58 -6.48 6.53 2.17
CA GLY A 58 -5.89 5.24 2.49
C GLY A 58 -6.89 4.12 2.39
N ILE A 59 -6.38 2.92 2.11
CA ILE A 59 -7.13 1.67 2.21
C ILE A 59 -6.19 0.60 2.72
N GLY A 60 -6.72 -0.27 3.57
CA GLY A 60 -5.95 -1.35 4.16
C GLY A 60 -6.67 -2.68 4.07
N VAL A 61 -5.86 -3.74 4.12
CA VAL A 61 -6.31 -5.12 4.30
C VAL A 61 -6.00 -5.48 5.75
N ASP A 62 -7.02 -5.94 6.47
CA ASP A 62 -6.89 -6.27 7.89
C ASP A 62 -5.91 -7.42 8.12
N ALA A 63 -5.25 -7.40 9.27
CA ALA A 63 -4.48 -8.53 9.75
C ALA A 63 -5.40 -9.63 10.31
N GLU A 64 -5.07 -10.88 10.04
CA GLU A 64 -5.69 -12.04 10.70
C GLU A 64 -4.92 -12.34 11.99
N GLY A 65 -5.42 -11.81 13.11
CA GLY A 65 -4.75 -11.90 14.40
C GLY A 65 -3.42 -11.13 14.40
N ALA A 66 -2.30 -11.83 14.62
CA ALA A 66 -0.96 -11.24 14.65
C ALA A 66 -0.22 -11.27 13.29
N LEU A 67 -0.88 -11.77 12.23
CA LEU A 67 -0.26 -12.05 10.94
C LEU A 67 -0.76 -11.10 9.86
N GLY A 68 0.19 -10.51 9.14
CA GLY A 68 -0.09 -9.70 7.95
C GLY A 68 -0.62 -8.30 8.27
N GLY A 69 -1.59 -7.89 7.45
CA GLY A 69 -2.08 -6.53 7.37
C GLY A 69 -1.27 -5.69 6.38
N LEU A 70 -2.00 -5.03 5.47
CA LEU A 70 -1.45 -4.13 4.46
C LEU A 70 -2.14 -2.77 4.58
N LEU A 71 -1.40 -1.70 4.34
CA LEU A 71 -1.98 -0.36 4.25
C LEU A 71 -1.31 0.38 3.09
N SER A 72 -2.13 0.90 2.19
CA SER A 72 -1.68 1.83 1.15
C SER A 72 -2.29 3.20 1.43
N LEU A 73 -1.45 4.24 1.45
CA LEU A 73 -1.83 5.64 1.65
C LEU A 73 -1.41 6.43 0.42
N TRP A 74 -2.20 7.41 0.00
CA TRP A 74 -1.86 8.25 -1.14
C TRP A 74 -2.36 9.69 -0.98
N ASN A 75 -1.83 10.56 -1.84
CA ASN A 75 -2.32 11.91 -2.03
C ASN A 75 -3.33 11.94 -3.19
N GLU A 76 -4.61 12.13 -2.88
CA GLU A 76 -5.71 12.20 -3.86
C GLU A 76 -5.56 13.36 -4.87
N ASP A 77 -4.82 14.41 -4.51
CA ASP A 77 -4.54 15.56 -5.39
C ASP A 77 -3.40 15.26 -6.38
N GLN A 78 -2.75 14.11 -6.29
CA GLN A 78 -1.70 13.65 -7.21
C GLN A 78 -2.06 12.33 -7.91
N PHE A 79 -2.76 11.44 -7.21
CA PHE A 79 -3.19 10.15 -7.70
C PHE A 79 -4.64 9.90 -7.30
N LYS A 80 -5.56 9.95 -8.27
CA LYS A 80 -6.99 9.67 -8.04
C LYS A 80 -7.27 8.21 -8.23
N VAL A 81 -7.57 7.51 -7.15
CA VAL A 81 -7.91 6.08 -7.19
C VAL A 81 -9.33 5.91 -7.71
N SER A 82 -9.48 5.13 -8.78
CA SER A 82 -10.77 4.79 -9.37
C SER A 82 -11.25 3.38 -8.98
N ASP A 83 -10.31 2.46 -8.72
CA ASP A 83 -10.63 1.08 -8.37
C ASP A 83 -9.54 0.48 -7.47
N CYS A 84 -9.89 -0.56 -6.72
CA CYS A 84 -8.96 -1.32 -5.91
C CYS A 84 -9.26 -2.82 -5.93
N ILE A 85 -8.20 -3.62 -6.03
CA ILE A 85 -8.28 -5.09 -6.00
C ILE A 85 -7.41 -5.57 -4.86
N SER A 86 -7.94 -6.40 -3.96
CA SER A 86 -7.20 -6.83 -2.79
C SER A 86 -7.41 -8.30 -2.44
N ASN A 87 -6.37 -8.88 -1.84
CA ASN A 87 -6.43 -10.11 -1.06
C ASN A 87 -5.52 -9.95 0.18
N SER A 88 -5.36 -11.00 1.00
CA SER A 88 -4.58 -10.93 2.24
C SER A 88 -3.10 -10.56 2.08
N ARG A 89 -2.56 -10.58 0.84
CA ARG A 89 -1.13 -10.42 0.51
C ARG A 89 -0.84 -9.37 -0.56
N CYS A 90 -1.88 -8.83 -1.18
CA CYS A 90 -1.78 -7.93 -2.30
C CYS A 90 -2.89 -6.88 -2.21
N LEU A 91 -2.52 -5.62 -2.38
CA LEU A 91 -3.46 -4.50 -2.49
C LEU A 91 -3.06 -3.65 -3.70
N ILE A 92 -3.86 -3.73 -4.76
CA ILE A 92 -3.69 -3.01 -6.01
C ILE A 92 -4.62 -1.80 -5.98
N LEU A 93 -4.06 -0.62 -6.24
CA LEU A 93 -4.78 0.63 -6.49
C LEU A 93 -4.68 0.94 -7.97
N ILE A 94 -5.80 1.14 -8.63
CA ILE A 94 -5.87 1.57 -10.03
C ILE A 94 -6.41 2.98 -10.05
N GLY A 95 -5.75 3.87 -10.77
CA GLY A 95 -6.15 5.28 -10.80
C GLY A 95 -5.39 6.12 -11.79
N GLU A 96 -5.66 7.41 -11.78
CA GLU A 96 -5.04 8.39 -12.65
C GLU A 96 -3.97 9.21 -11.91
N LEU A 97 -2.75 9.25 -12.46
CA LEU A 97 -1.72 10.20 -12.08
C LEU A 97 -2.01 11.55 -12.73
N LEU A 98 -2.46 12.53 -11.93
CA LEU A 98 -2.98 13.80 -12.45
C LEU A 98 -1.92 14.63 -13.19
N SER A 99 -0.67 14.59 -12.72
CA SER A 99 0.43 15.31 -13.37
C SER A 99 0.79 14.76 -14.75
N MET A 100 0.56 13.46 -14.97
CA MET A 100 0.90 12.76 -16.21
C MET A 100 -0.32 12.51 -17.10
N LYS A 101 -1.55 12.72 -16.58
CA LYS A 101 -2.82 12.35 -17.24
C LYS A 101 -2.80 10.90 -17.74
N ALA A 102 -2.28 10.01 -16.90
CA ALA A 102 -2.03 8.61 -17.26
C ALA A 102 -2.63 7.70 -16.19
N VAL A 103 -3.27 6.62 -16.66
CA VAL A 103 -3.77 5.56 -15.77
C VAL A 103 -2.62 4.64 -15.39
N ALA A 104 -2.51 4.34 -14.10
CA ALA A 104 -1.50 3.45 -13.56
C ALA A 104 -2.07 2.60 -12.42
N ALA A 105 -1.45 1.43 -12.23
CA ALA A 105 -1.68 0.55 -11.11
C ALA A 105 -0.50 0.58 -10.14
N PHE A 106 -0.81 0.70 -8.86
CA PHE A 106 0.12 0.73 -7.74
C PHE A 106 -0.18 -0.41 -6.79
N CYS A 107 0.77 -1.31 -6.62
CA CYS A 107 0.53 -2.56 -5.93
C CYS A 107 1.41 -2.68 -4.68
N ASN A 108 0.78 -2.83 -3.53
CA ASN A 108 1.41 -3.14 -2.25
C ASN A 108 1.38 -4.66 -2.02
N VAL A 109 2.55 -5.29 -1.99
CA VAL A 109 2.68 -6.75 -1.87
C VAL A 109 3.44 -7.18 -0.63
N TYR A 110 3.02 -8.31 -0.05
CA TYR A 110 3.73 -8.98 1.04
C TYR A 110 3.75 -10.50 0.83
N VAL A 111 4.95 -11.06 0.63
CA VAL A 111 5.14 -12.50 0.44
C VAL A 111 5.25 -13.21 1.78
N ALA A 112 4.39 -14.20 2.02
CA ALA A 112 4.49 -15.08 3.18
C ALA A 112 5.78 -15.90 3.14
N SER A 113 6.35 -16.24 4.30
CA SER A 113 7.43 -17.24 4.39
C SER A 113 6.96 -18.69 4.22
N VAL A 114 5.78 -18.90 3.63
CA VAL A 114 5.15 -20.22 3.46
C VAL A 114 5.37 -20.69 2.03
N GLU A 115 5.75 -21.95 1.88
CA GLU A 115 6.01 -22.55 0.58
C GLU A 115 4.76 -22.49 -0.32
N GLY A 116 4.94 -22.17 -1.60
CA GLY A 116 3.86 -22.04 -2.58
C GLY A 116 3.07 -20.73 -2.57
N GLU A 117 3.05 -19.97 -1.47
CA GLU A 117 2.30 -18.70 -1.39
C GLU A 117 2.88 -17.62 -2.31
N GLY A 118 4.20 -17.60 -2.50
CA GLY A 118 4.84 -16.70 -3.47
C GLY A 118 4.34 -16.93 -4.89
N ARG A 119 4.16 -18.19 -5.31
CA ARG A 119 3.67 -18.52 -6.66
C ARG A 119 2.23 -18.04 -6.85
N LYS A 120 1.35 -18.30 -5.88
CA LYS A 120 -0.04 -17.83 -5.93
C LYS A 120 -0.14 -16.31 -6.05
N LEU A 121 0.72 -15.58 -5.33
CA LEU A 121 0.80 -14.12 -5.45
C LEU A 121 1.22 -13.71 -6.87
N TRP A 122 2.25 -14.34 -7.43
CA TRP A 122 2.71 -14.04 -8.79
C TRP A 122 1.64 -14.35 -9.84
N ASP A 123 0.96 -15.50 -9.74
CA ASP A 123 -0.14 -15.87 -10.63
C ASP A 123 -1.27 -14.84 -10.56
N PHE A 124 -1.63 -14.39 -9.35
CA PHE A 124 -2.62 -13.32 -9.14
C PHE A 124 -2.19 -11.99 -9.79
N LEU A 125 -0.92 -11.60 -9.63
CA LEU A 125 -0.37 -10.38 -10.21
C LEU A 125 -0.35 -10.43 -11.74
N ILE A 126 0.08 -11.55 -12.33
CA ILE A 126 0.14 -11.75 -13.77
C ILE A 126 -1.27 -11.70 -14.37
N ASN A 127 -2.23 -12.39 -13.76
CA ASN A 127 -3.62 -12.37 -14.21
C ASN A 127 -4.21 -10.94 -14.15
N SER A 128 -3.89 -10.19 -13.10
CA SER A 128 -4.29 -8.79 -12.97
C SER A 128 -3.64 -7.93 -14.06
N MET A 129 -2.33 -8.05 -14.29
CA MET A 129 -1.60 -7.30 -15.31
C MET A 129 -2.09 -7.58 -16.72
N ASN A 130 -2.39 -8.84 -17.05
CA ASN A 130 -2.92 -9.21 -18.35
C ASN A 130 -4.33 -8.65 -18.61
N SER A 131 -5.05 -8.27 -17.55
CA SER A 131 -6.39 -7.69 -17.66
C SER A 131 -6.36 -6.18 -17.95
N PHE A 132 -5.23 -5.50 -17.71
CA PHE A 132 -5.13 -4.05 -17.86
C PHE A 132 -3.89 -3.62 -18.66
N SER A 133 -4.11 -2.94 -19.78
CA SER A 133 -3.03 -2.33 -20.58
C SER A 133 -2.63 -0.96 -20.03
N ILE A 134 -2.12 -0.92 -18.79
CA ILE A 134 -1.73 0.30 -18.06
C ILE A 134 -0.31 0.17 -17.49
N SER A 135 0.25 1.27 -16.99
CA SER A 135 1.55 1.26 -16.30
C SER A 135 1.43 0.65 -14.90
N TRP A 136 2.42 -0.14 -14.48
CA TRP A 136 2.42 -0.81 -13.17
C TRP A 136 3.62 -0.39 -12.31
N CYS A 137 3.38 -0.17 -11.03
CA CYS A 137 4.42 0.01 -10.02
C CYS A 137 4.11 -0.91 -8.83
N ILE A 138 5.01 -1.85 -8.56
CA ILE A 138 4.85 -2.84 -7.50
C ILE A 138 5.89 -2.54 -6.42
N GLY A 139 5.43 -2.35 -5.20
CA GLY A 139 6.29 -2.13 -4.04
C GLY A 139 5.93 -3.10 -2.92
N GLY A 140 6.96 -3.51 -2.19
CA GLY A 140 6.82 -4.50 -1.13
C GLY A 140 8.14 -5.18 -0.86
N GLN A 141 8.09 -6.22 -0.04
CA GLN A 141 9.25 -7.07 0.24
C GLN A 141 9.03 -8.44 -0.41
N PRO A 142 9.55 -8.67 -1.63
CA PRO A 142 9.69 -10.01 -2.15
C PRO A 142 10.76 -10.75 -1.33
N LYS A 143 10.48 -12.00 -0.95
CA LYS A 143 11.46 -12.88 -0.33
C LYS A 143 12.36 -13.53 -1.37
#